data_AF-A0A0X3XHS0-F1
#
_entry.id   AF-A0A0X3XHS0-F1
#
_cell.length_a   1.000
_cell.length_b   1.000
_cell.length_c   1.000
_cell.angle_alpha   90.00
_cell.angle_beta   90.00
_cell.angle_gamma   90.00
#
_symmetry.space_group_name_H-M   'P 1'
#
loop_
_entity.id
_entity.type
_entity.pdbx_description
1 polymer ?
#
loop_
_entity_poly.entity_id
_entity_poly.type
_entity_poly.pdbx_seq_one_letter_code
_entity_poly.pdbx_strand_id
1 'polypeptide(L)'
;MRMGLDERARAAVAALLHATGESQTALAAALGVSQAQVSRRQSGGAVWSLADCDVVAAHYGIDVLDLLAGPTRATEALPAERRRRPARPAAAARADVPDGVAR
;
A
#
# COMPACT_ATOMS: atom_id res chain seq x y z
N MET A 1 17.18 11.66 13.79
CA MET A 1 16.10 12.65 13.58
C MET A 1 14.77 11.92 13.68
N ARG A 2 13.78 12.48 14.40
CA ARG A 2 12.42 11.91 14.44
C ARG A 2 11.69 12.28 13.14
N MET A 3 10.99 11.34 12.52
CA MET A 3 10.18 11.61 11.32
C MET A 3 9.10 12.66 11.62
N GLY A 4 9.02 13.68 10.76
CA GLY A 4 7.95 14.68 10.79
C GLY A 4 6.58 14.06 10.50
N LEU A 5 5.50 14.76 10.82
CA LEU A 5 4.14 14.25 10.61
C LEU A 5 3.84 14.04 9.11
N ASP A 6 4.24 14.97 8.24
CA ASP A 6 4.09 14.85 6.79
C ASP A 6 4.85 13.64 6.22
N GLU A 7 6.03 13.36 6.79
CA GLU A 7 6.83 12.20 6.41
C GLU A 7 6.17 10.89 6.87
N ARG A 8 5.60 10.86 8.07
CA ARG A 8 4.81 9.73 8.56
C ARG A 8 3.58 9.48 7.70
N ALA A 9 2.83 10.53 7.33
CA ALA A 9 1.68 10.41 6.44
C ALA A 9 2.07 9.83 5.07
N ARG A 10 3.11 10.36 4.42
CA ARG A 10 3.61 9.84 3.14
C ARG A 10 4.05 8.37 3.24
N ALA A 11 4.80 8.04 4.29
CA ALA A 11 5.29 6.68 4.52
C ALA A 11 4.13 5.72 4.76
N ALA A 12 3.12 6.11 5.54
CA ALA A 12 1.94 5.31 5.80
C ALA A 12 1.11 5.07 4.53
N VAL A 13 0.86 6.10 3.73
CA VAL A 13 0.17 5.97 2.44
C VAL A 13 0.94 5.06 1.49
N ALA A 14 2.27 5.18 1.42
CA ALA A 14 3.11 4.31 0.61
C ALA A 14 3.01 2.84 1.04
N ALA A 15 3.03 2.59 2.35
CA ALA A 15 2.90 1.26 2.92
C ALA A 15 1.51 0.66 2.65
N LEU A 16 0.43 1.44 2.75
CA LEU A 16 -0.93 1.00 2.44
C LEU A 16 -1.11 0.66 0.96
N LEU A 17 -0.64 1.53 0.04
CA LEU A 17 -0.63 1.24 -1.39
C LEU A 17 0.12 -0.06 -1.71
N HIS A 18 1.27 -0.28 -1.06
CA HIS A 18 2.02 -1.52 -1.22
C HIS A 18 1.26 -2.73 -0.65
N ALA A 19 0.71 -2.61 0.55
CA ALA A 19 0.04 -3.68 1.27
C ALA A 19 -1.27 -4.12 0.60
N THR A 20 -2.05 -3.20 0.02
CA THR A 20 -3.26 -3.55 -0.75
C THR A 20 -2.94 -3.85 -2.21
N GLY A 21 -1.83 -3.32 -2.70
CA GLY A 21 -1.45 -3.40 -4.10
C GLY A 21 -2.19 -2.43 -5.02
N GLU A 22 -2.91 -1.46 -4.44
CA GLU A 22 -3.59 -0.41 -5.18
C GLU A 22 -2.61 0.58 -5.84
N SER A 23 -3.09 1.21 -6.91
CA SER A 23 -2.36 2.27 -7.59
C SER A 23 -2.67 3.65 -6.97
N GLN A 24 -1.79 4.63 -7.19
CA GLN A 24 -2.08 6.01 -6.83
C GLN A 24 -3.33 6.56 -7.55
N THR A 25 -3.65 6.04 -8.74
CA THR A 25 -4.87 6.42 -9.47
C THR A 25 -6.14 5.98 -8.73
N ALA A 26 -6.14 4.77 -8.17
CA ALA A 26 -7.26 4.28 -7.37
C ALA A 26 -7.46 5.13 -6.10
N LEU A 27 -6.36 5.45 -5.41
CA LEU A 27 -6.41 6.35 -4.26
C LEU A 27 -6.86 7.78 -4.63
N ALA A 28 -6.41 8.29 -5.78
CA ALA A 28 -6.81 9.60 -6.27
C ALA A 28 -8.32 9.69 -6.53
N ALA A 29 -8.92 8.62 -7.05
CA ALA A 29 -10.37 8.53 -7.24
C ALA A 29 -11.14 8.62 -5.91
N ALA A 30 -10.66 7.94 -4.86
CA ALA A 30 -11.26 8.03 -3.51
C ALA A 30 -11.14 9.44 -2.90
N LEU A 31 -10.03 10.13 -3.17
CA LEU A 31 -9.78 11.49 -2.72
C LEU A 31 -10.49 12.57 -3.56
N GLY A 32 -11.06 12.22 -4.71
CA GLY A 32 -11.64 13.20 -5.64
C GLY A 32 -10.60 14.13 -6.27
N VAL A 33 -9.34 13.67 -6.41
CA VAL A 33 -8.23 14.45 -6.98
C VAL A 33 -7.59 13.71 -8.16
N SER A 34 -6.66 14.36 -8.85
CA SER A 34 -5.86 13.70 -9.90
C SER A 34 -4.73 12.85 -9.31
N GLN A 35 -4.30 11.82 -10.05
CA GLN A 35 -3.14 11.03 -9.69
C GLN A 35 -1.86 11.89 -9.58
N ALA A 36 -1.72 12.93 -10.40
CA ALA A 36 -0.60 13.86 -10.32
C ALA A 36 -0.55 14.64 -8.99
N GLN A 37 -1.71 14.93 -8.38
CA GLN A 37 -1.77 15.53 -7.05
C GLN A 37 -1.32 14.54 -5.97
N VAL A 38 -1.76 13.27 -6.05
CA VAL A 38 -1.30 12.21 -5.13
C VAL A 38 0.21 11.97 -5.28
N SER A 39 0.73 11.93 -6.50
CA SER A 39 2.16 11.79 -6.77
C SER A 39 2.98 12.92 -6.14
N ARG A 40 2.56 14.18 -6.32
CA ARG A 40 3.20 15.35 -5.68
C ARG A 40 3.16 15.26 -4.16
N ARG A 41 2.06 14.81 -3.57
CA ARG A 41 1.98 14.57 -2.12
C ARG A 41 2.95 13.48 -1.69
N GLN A 42 3.03 12.37 -2.41
CA GLN A 42 3.94 11.27 -2.08
C GLN A 42 5.43 11.61 -2.24
N SER A 43 5.79 12.50 -3.17
CA SER A 43 7.16 12.99 -3.33
C SER A 43 7.54 14.12 -2.38
N GLY A 44 6.59 14.62 -1.58
CA GLY A 44 6.81 15.76 -0.69
C GLY A 44 6.74 17.13 -1.38
N GLY A 45 6.34 17.18 -2.66
CA GLY A 45 6.06 18.42 -3.38
C GLY A 45 4.73 19.09 -2.99
N ALA A 46 3.89 18.41 -2.20
CA ALA A 46 2.69 18.95 -1.58
C ALA A 46 2.43 18.28 -0.22
N VAL A 47 1.75 18.98 0.68
CA VAL A 47 1.37 18.46 2.00
C VAL A 47 0.12 17.57 1.94
N TRP A 48 0.02 16.63 2.86
CA TRP A 48 -1.23 15.92 3.15
C TRP A 48 -2.05 16.76 4.12
N SER A 49 -3.22 17.24 3.69
CA SER A 49 -4.12 17.93 4.63
C SER A 49 -4.76 16.92 5.59
N LEU A 50 -5.19 17.37 6.77
CA LEU A 50 -5.90 16.49 7.71
C LEU A 50 -7.19 15.93 7.11
N ALA A 51 -7.91 16.72 6.31
CA ALA A 51 -9.09 16.25 5.58
C ALA A 51 -8.76 15.15 4.57
N ASP A 52 -7.63 15.27 3.85
CA ASP A 52 -7.17 14.16 2.98
C ASP A 52 -6.82 12.92 3.82
N CYS A 53 -6.19 13.10 5.00
CA CYS A 53 -5.87 11.99 5.90
C CYS A 53 -7.13 11.26 6.38
N ASP A 54 -8.21 11.97 6.71
CA ASP A 54 -9.49 11.35 7.08
C ASP A 54 -10.06 10.52 5.92
N VAL A 55 -10.03 11.05 4.69
CA VAL A 55 -10.51 10.33 3.49
C VAL A 55 -9.65 9.11 3.20
N VAL A 56 -8.31 9.21 3.32
CA VAL A 56 -7.41 8.05 3.19
C VAL A 56 -7.74 6.98 4.23
N ALA A 57 -7.88 7.37 5.50
CA ALA A 57 -8.17 6.44 6.58
C ALA A 57 -9.50 5.71 6.33
N ALA A 58 -10.55 6.46 5.97
CA ALA A 58 -11.85 5.90 5.58
C ALA A 58 -11.75 4.97 4.36
N HIS A 59 -10.99 5.35 3.33
CA HIS A 59 -10.79 4.53 2.13
C HIS A 59 -10.17 3.16 2.46
N TYR A 60 -9.21 3.12 3.38
CA TYR A 60 -8.55 1.88 3.81
C TYR A 60 -9.28 1.15 4.96
N GLY A 61 -10.31 1.76 5.56
CA GLY A 61 -11.05 1.19 6.68
C GLY A 61 -10.23 1.13 7.98
N ILE A 62 -9.39 2.15 8.22
CA ILE A 62 -8.57 2.28 9.44
C ILE A 62 -8.90 3.59 10.18
N ASP A 63 -8.47 3.71 11.44
CA ASP A 63 -8.55 4.99 12.17
C ASP A 63 -7.49 5.98 11.66
N VAL A 64 -7.82 7.27 11.62
CA VAL A 64 -6.89 8.33 11.16
C VAL A 64 -5.66 8.45 12.07
N LEU A 65 -5.77 8.16 13.36
CA LEU A 65 -4.63 8.16 14.27
C LEU A 65 -3.69 6.98 14.00
N ASP A 66 -4.21 5.84 13.55
CA ASP A 66 -3.38 4.71 13.10
C ASP A 66 -2.60 5.07 11.83
N LEU A 67 -3.20 5.84 10.92
CA LEU A 67 -2.52 6.40 9.74
C LEU A 67 -1.37 7.36 10.16
N LEU A 68 -1.64 8.29 11.08
CA LEU A 68 -0.70 9.34 11.50
C LEU A 68 0.39 8.83 12.48
N ALA A 69 0.17 7.69 13.12
CA ALA A 69 1.16 6.98 13.92
C ALA A 69 2.31 6.44 13.04
N GLY A 70 2.05 6.17 11.76
CA GLY A 70 3.05 5.82 10.75
C GLY A 70 2.80 4.48 10.05
N PRO A 71 3.71 4.06 9.17
CA PRO A 71 3.49 2.94 8.25
C PRO A 71 3.21 1.61 8.95
N THR A 72 3.95 1.27 10.00
CA THR A 72 3.75 0.02 10.75
C THR A 72 2.32 -0.05 11.28
N ARG A 73 1.88 0.97 12.01
CA ARG A 73 0.56 0.99 12.65
C ARG A 73 -0.56 0.96 11.61
N ALA A 74 -0.44 1.74 10.55
CA ALA A 74 -1.42 1.75 9.45
C ALA A 74 -1.59 0.36 8.80
N THR A 75 -0.49 -0.36 8.55
CA THR A 75 -0.56 -1.71 7.94
C THR A 75 -1.06 -2.79 8.90
N GLU A 76 -0.82 -2.64 10.21
CA GLU A 76 -1.40 -3.51 11.24
C GLU A 76 -2.91 -3.34 11.35
N ALA A 77 -3.39 -2.10 11.31
CA ALA A 77 -4.82 -1.76 11.37
C ALA A 77 -5.60 -2.15 10.09
N LEU A 78 -4.91 -2.33 8.96
CA LEU A 78 -5.54 -2.64 7.67
C LEU A 78 -6.40 -3.93 7.73
N PRO A 79 -7.67 -3.91 7.28
CA PRO A 79 -8.50 -5.11 7.23
C PRO A 79 -7.87 -6.23 6.39
N ALA A 80 -8.02 -7.49 6.83
CA ALA A 80 -7.32 -8.62 6.23
C ALA A 80 -7.72 -8.88 4.77
N GLU A 81 -8.99 -8.63 4.44
CA GLU A 81 -9.55 -8.73 3.10
C GLU A 81 -8.98 -7.72 2.11
N ARG A 82 -8.42 -6.60 2.60
CA ARG A 82 -7.77 -5.58 1.77
C ARG A 82 -6.31 -5.88 1.51
N ARG A 83 -5.68 -6.75 2.31
CA ARG A 83 -4.27 -7.11 2.11
C ARG A 83 -4.12 -7.88 0.81
N ARG A 84 -3.16 -7.47 -0.02
CA ARG A 84 -2.78 -8.20 -1.22
C ARG A 84 -2.49 -9.64 -0.83
N ARG A 85 -3.24 -10.58 -1.42
CA ARG A 85 -2.97 -12.00 -1.23
C ARG A 85 -1.57 -12.29 -1.79
N PRO A 86 -0.65 -12.89 -1.02
CA PRO A 86 0.61 -13.34 -1.59
C PRO A 86 0.29 -14.29 -2.74
N ALA A 87 0.89 -14.07 -3.90
CA ALA A 87 0.85 -15.03 -4.98
C ALA A 87 1.36 -16.36 -4.40
N ARG A 88 0.53 -17.40 -4.41
CA ARG A 88 0.94 -18.73 -3.96
C ARG A 88 2.21 -19.08 -4.78
N PRO A 89 3.35 -19.41 -4.14
CA PRO A 89 4.54 -19.76 -4.91
C PRO A 89 4.15 -20.88 -5.86
N ALA A 90 4.34 -20.65 -7.15
CA ALA A 90 4.06 -21.63 -8.19
C ALA A 90 4.83 -22.90 -7.80
N ALA A 91 4.07 -23.94 -7.42
CA ALA A 91 4.64 -25.20 -7.01
C ALA A 91 5.58 -25.69 -8.12
N ALA A 92 6.78 -26.08 -7.71
CA ALA A 92 7.86 -26.63 -8.51
C ALA A 92 7.37 -27.48 -9.70
N ALA A 93 7.17 -26.85 -10.85
CA ALA A 93 7.08 -27.52 -12.14
C ALA A 93 8.50 -27.87 -12.61
N ARG A 94 9.16 -28.72 -11.84
CA ARG A 94 10.39 -29.44 -12.20
C ARG A 94 10.37 -30.80 -11.51
N ALA A 95 9.47 -31.66 -11.95
CA ALA A 95 9.56 -33.10 -11.75
C ALA A 95 9.24 -33.79 -13.09
N ASP A 96 10.08 -34.77 -13.39
CA ASP A 96 10.01 -35.75 -14.49
C ASP A 96 10.38 -35.30 -15.91
N VAL A 97 11.69 -35.27 -16.15
CA VAL A 97 12.24 -35.81 -17.40
C VAL A 97 12.48 -37.31 -17.16
N PRO A 98 11.74 -38.23 -17.80
CA PRO A 98 12.10 -39.64 -17.77
C PRO A 98 13.34 -39.87 -18.66
N ASP A 99 14.44 -40.31 -18.05
CA ASP A 99 15.60 -40.82 -18.77
C ASP A 99 15.20 -42.09 -19.53
N GLY A 100 15.15 -41.96 -20.86
CA GLY A 100 15.05 -43.08 -21.77
C GLY A 100 16.42 -43.42 -22.36
N VAL A 101 16.58 -44.71 -22.70
CA VAL A 101 17.64 -45.35 -23.51
C VAL A 101 18.86 -45.78 -22.67
N ALA A 102 19.20 -47.07 -22.56
CA ALA A 102 19.69 -47.87 -23.68
C ALA A 102 19.44 -49.39 -23.59
N ARG A 103 19.23 -49.97 -24.78
CA ARG A 103 19.43 -51.38 -25.11
C ARG A 103 20.91 -51.68 -25.31
#